data_AF-A0A377E1M4-F1
#
_entry.id   AF-A0A377E1M4-F1
#
_cell.length_a   1.000
_cell.length_b   1.000
_cell.length_c   1.000
_cell.angle_alpha   90.00
_cell.angle_beta   90.00
_cell.angle_gamma   90.00
#
_symmetry.space_group_name_H-M   'P 1'
#
loop_
_entity.id
_entity.type
_entity.pdbx_description
1 polymer ?
#
loop_
_entity_poly.entity_id
_entity_poly.type
_entity_poly.pdbx_seq_one_letter_code
_entity_poly.pdbx_strand_id
1 'polypeptide(L)'
;MQSALDGKTIPHWYRMINRLMWIWRGIDPREILDVQARIVMSDAERTDDDLYDTVIGYRGGNWIYEWATQAMVWQQKACAEEDPQLSGRHWLHAATLYNIAAYPHLKGDDLAEQAQALSNRAYEEAAQRLPGTMRQMEFTVPAVRPSPAFCICRKAMARSRRY
;
A
#
# COMPACT_ATOMS: atom_id res chain seq x y z
N MET A 1 -10.16 25.67 3.73
CA MET A 1 -8.86 25.40 4.38
C MET A 1 -8.30 24.15 3.72
N GLN A 2 -7.20 24.24 2.98
CA GLN A 2 -6.62 23.10 2.23
C GLN A 2 -5.46 22.54 3.07
N SER A 3 -5.55 21.28 3.50
CA SER A 3 -4.57 20.65 4.36
C SER A 3 -3.30 20.30 3.58
N ALA A 4 -2.13 20.35 4.21
CA ALA A 4 -0.89 19.89 3.60
C ALA A 4 -0.90 18.38 3.29
N LEU A 5 -1.75 17.62 3.98
CA LEU A 5 -1.96 16.19 3.76
C LEU A 5 -3.06 15.88 2.74
N ASP A 6 -3.74 16.89 2.18
CA ASP A 6 -4.68 16.67 1.09
C ASP A 6 -3.89 16.36 -0.19
N GLY A 7 -4.38 15.40 -0.98
CA GLY A 7 -3.80 15.10 -2.29
C GLY A 7 -3.88 16.34 -3.18
N LYS A 8 -2.83 16.57 -3.98
CA LYS A 8 -2.82 17.67 -4.95
C LYS A 8 -2.97 17.10 -6.34
N THR A 9 -3.73 17.77 -7.18
CA THR A 9 -3.67 17.55 -8.63
C THR A 9 -2.28 17.99 -9.08
N ILE A 10 -1.44 17.03 -9.43
CA ILE A 10 -0.14 17.30 -10.03
C ILE A 10 -0.34 17.34 -11.54
N PRO A 11 0.20 18.33 -12.26
CA PRO A 11 0.13 18.36 -13.71
C PRO A 11 0.59 17.04 -14.33
N HIS A 12 -0.10 16.58 -15.38
CA HIS A 12 0.21 15.35 -16.11
C HIS A 12 0.02 14.03 -15.34
N TRP A 13 -0.70 14.04 -14.21
CA TRP A 13 -1.14 12.83 -13.51
C TRP A 13 -2.66 12.76 -13.50
N TYR A 14 -3.20 11.62 -13.93
CA TYR A 14 -4.62 11.30 -13.78
C TYR A 14 -4.99 11.15 -12.30
N ARG A 15 -4.19 10.39 -11.54
CA ARG A 15 -4.39 10.18 -10.10
C ARG A 15 -3.96 11.39 -9.28
N MET A 16 -4.69 11.66 -8.19
CA MET A 16 -4.22 12.61 -7.18
C MET A 16 -3.02 12.04 -6.44
N ILE A 17 -1.87 12.67 -6.61
CA ILE A 17 -0.62 12.20 -6.02
C ILE A 17 -0.42 12.86 -4.66
N ASN A 18 -0.22 12.05 -3.62
CA ASN A 18 -0.03 12.52 -2.26
C ASN A 18 1.28 11.97 -1.65
N ARG A 19 2.41 12.43 -2.18
CA ARG A 19 3.75 11.99 -1.75
C ARG A 19 3.95 12.18 -0.25
N LEU A 20 3.51 13.32 0.32
CA LEU A 20 3.68 13.59 1.74
C LEU A 20 2.93 12.59 2.61
N MET A 21 1.71 12.22 2.22
CA MET A 21 0.92 11.22 2.94
C MET A 21 1.54 9.81 2.86
N TRP A 22 2.16 9.46 1.73
CA TRP A 22 2.89 8.18 1.60
C TRP A 22 4.18 8.17 2.43
N ILE A 23 4.92 9.28 2.43
CA ILE A 23 6.10 9.46 3.29
C ILE A 23 5.71 9.37 4.77
N TRP A 24 4.60 10.01 5.15
CA TRP A 24 4.07 9.94 6.51
C TRP A 24 3.64 8.52 6.90
N ARG A 25 3.19 7.70 5.94
CA ARG A 25 2.92 6.26 6.12
C ARG A 25 4.18 5.39 6.16
N GLY A 26 5.36 5.97 6.01
CA GLY A 26 6.65 5.30 6.19
C GLY A 26 7.37 4.90 4.90
N ILE A 27 6.92 5.35 3.73
CA ILE A 27 7.61 5.05 2.46
C ILE A 27 8.76 6.04 2.25
N ASP A 28 9.94 5.53 1.86
CA ASP A 28 11.08 6.39 1.54
C ASP A 28 10.77 7.29 0.33
N PRO A 29 11.03 8.61 0.41
CA PRO A 29 10.81 9.52 -0.71
C PRO A 29 11.53 9.09 -2.00
N ARG A 30 12.73 8.49 -1.90
CA ARG A 30 13.51 8.01 -3.04
C ARG A 30 12.78 6.87 -3.74
N GLU A 31 12.23 5.95 -2.97
CA GLU A 31 11.45 4.83 -3.53
C GLU A 31 10.21 5.32 -4.27
N ILE A 32 9.50 6.31 -3.73
CA ILE A 32 8.36 6.93 -4.42
C ILE A 32 8.82 7.54 -5.75
N LEU A 33 9.93 8.27 -5.74
CA LEU A 33 10.46 8.93 -6.94
C LEU A 33 10.97 7.92 -7.96
N ASP A 34 11.59 6.83 -7.53
CA ASP A 34 12.08 5.76 -8.42
C ASP A 34 10.93 5.08 -9.16
N VAL A 35 9.83 4.75 -8.45
CA VAL A 35 8.62 4.18 -9.07
C VAL A 35 8.00 5.19 -10.04
N GLN A 36 7.85 6.45 -9.63
CA GLN A 36 7.28 7.49 -10.49
C GLN A 36 8.15 7.77 -11.72
N ALA A 37 9.47 7.71 -11.59
CA ALA A 37 10.39 7.88 -12.71
C ALA A 37 10.20 6.78 -13.75
N ARG A 38 10.02 5.51 -13.34
CA ARG A 38 9.73 4.41 -14.29
C ARG A 38 8.42 4.60 -15.04
N ILE A 39 7.39 5.15 -14.38
CA ILE A 39 6.11 5.51 -15.02
C ILE A 39 6.29 6.64 -16.04
N VAL A 40 6.96 7.72 -15.64
CA VAL A 40 7.18 8.90 -16.49
C VAL A 40 8.05 8.58 -17.69
N MET A 41 9.12 7.79 -17.51
CA MET A 41 10.10 7.46 -18.54
C MET A 41 9.64 6.32 -19.47
N SER A 42 8.43 5.77 -19.29
CA SER A 42 7.94 4.71 -20.17
C SER A 42 7.59 5.25 -21.56
N ASP A 43 8.05 4.57 -22.59
CA ASP A 43 7.68 4.82 -23.99
C ASP A 43 6.46 3.99 -24.43
N ALA A 44 5.82 3.28 -23.51
CA ALA A 44 4.63 2.48 -23.81
C ALA A 44 3.42 3.37 -24.11
N GLU A 45 2.50 2.83 -24.92
CA GLU A 45 1.24 3.48 -25.29
C GLU A 45 0.40 3.84 -24.06
N ARG A 46 -0.14 5.06 -24.06
CA ARG A 46 -0.98 5.62 -23.00
C ARG A 46 -2.40 5.83 -23.52
N THR A 47 -3.39 5.72 -22.63
CA THR A 47 -4.77 6.11 -22.99
C THR A 47 -4.86 7.60 -23.27
N ASP A 48 -4.07 8.40 -22.55
CA ASP A 48 -3.91 9.83 -22.75
C ASP A 48 -2.42 10.18 -22.67
N ASP A 49 -1.85 10.62 -23.78
CA ASP A 49 -0.42 10.92 -23.90
C ASP A 49 0.03 12.06 -22.98
N ASP A 50 -0.89 12.95 -22.55
CA ASP A 50 -0.59 14.03 -21.61
C ASP A 50 -0.55 13.55 -20.15
N LEU A 51 -0.98 12.31 -19.86
CA LEU A 51 -1.10 11.75 -18.51
C LEU A 51 -0.17 10.55 -18.30
N TYR A 52 0.88 10.75 -17.49
CA TYR A 52 1.96 9.77 -17.31
C TYR A 52 1.48 8.40 -16.82
N ASP A 53 0.51 8.35 -15.89
CA ASP A 53 0.04 7.14 -15.21
C ASP A 53 -1.10 6.39 -15.92
N THR A 54 -1.25 6.63 -17.23
CA THR A 54 -2.29 6.01 -18.07
C THR A 54 -1.75 5.00 -19.09
N VAL A 55 -0.52 4.50 -18.88
CA VAL A 55 0.06 3.42 -19.72
C VAL A 55 -0.86 2.20 -19.75
N ILE A 56 -1.15 1.72 -20.97
CA ILE A 56 -2.16 0.70 -21.24
C ILE A 56 -1.62 -0.72 -20.97
N GLY A 57 -2.42 -1.48 -20.21
CA GLY A 57 -2.14 -2.88 -19.90
C GLY A 57 -1.10 -3.08 -18.80
N TYR A 58 -1.04 -4.30 -18.27
CA TYR A 58 -0.17 -4.66 -17.15
C TYR A 58 1.28 -4.91 -17.61
N ARG A 59 2.04 -3.82 -17.79
CA ARG A 59 3.43 -3.83 -18.30
C ARG A 59 4.26 -2.69 -17.69
N GLY A 60 5.55 -2.66 -18.02
CA GLY A 60 6.46 -1.58 -17.62
C GLY A 60 5.90 -0.18 -17.94
N GLY A 61 5.91 0.69 -16.94
CA GLY A 61 5.31 2.03 -16.97
C GLY A 61 3.86 2.13 -16.51
N ASN A 62 3.12 1.02 -16.44
CA ASN A 62 1.77 1.03 -15.88
C ASN A 62 1.79 1.27 -14.37
N TRP A 63 0.89 2.11 -13.87
CA TRP A 63 0.79 2.46 -12.45
C TRP A 63 0.76 1.22 -11.53
N ILE A 64 -0.19 0.31 -11.77
CA ILE A 64 -0.40 -0.85 -10.91
C ILE A 64 0.82 -1.75 -11.01
N TYR A 65 1.34 -1.99 -12.22
CA TYR A 65 2.52 -2.81 -12.45
C TYR A 65 3.75 -2.30 -11.69
N GLU A 66 4.06 -1.00 -11.80
CA GLU A 66 5.28 -0.43 -11.21
C GLU A 66 5.25 -0.43 -9.68
N TRP A 67 4.09 -0.10 -9.09
CA TRP A 67 3.92 -0.15 -7.63
C TRP A 67 3.85 -1.59 -7.10
N ALA A 68 3.16 -2.50 -7.79
CA ALA A 68 3.09 -3.90 -7.40
C ALA A 68 4.47 -4.58 -7.51
N THR A 69 5.24 -4.27 -8.54
CA THR A 69 6.62 -4.78 -8.70
C THR A 69 7.51 -4.29 -7.56
N GLN A 70 7.39 -3.01 -7.18
CA GLN A 70 8.11 -2.48 -6.02
C GLN A 70 7.70 -3.19 -4.72
N ALA A 71 6.41 -3.45 -4.52
CA ALA A 71 5.90 -4.20 -3.37
C ALA A 71 6.44 -5.64 -3.33
N MET A 72 6.53 -6.30 -4.50
CA MET A 72 7.08 -7.65 -4.62
C MET A 72 8.54 -7.73 -4.16
N VAL A 73 9.35 -6.71 -4.40
CA VAL A 73 10.74 -6.65 -3.89
C VAL A 73 10.76 -6.72 -2.36
N TRP A 74 9.87 -5.99 -1.69
CA TRP A 74 9.76 -6.02 -0.23
C TRP A 74 9.18 -7.32 0.30
N GLN A 75 8.20 -7.89 -0.40
CA GLN A 75 7.70 -9.22 -0.09
C GLN A 75 8.81 -10.28 -0.16
N GLN A 76 9.66 -10.24 -1.19
CA GLN A 76 10.79 -11.15 -1.30
C GLN A 76 11.80 -10.96 -0.15
N LYS A 77 12.13 -9.71 0.19
CA LYS A 77 12.96 -9.39 1.38
C LYS A 77 12.33 -9.92 2.66
N ALA A 78 11.01 -9.80 2.81
CA ALA A 78 10.29 -10.27 3.99
C ALA A 78 10.32 -11.79 4.11
N CYS A 79 10.24 -12.52 3.00
CA CYS A 79 10.35 -13.98 2.96
C CYS A 79 11.78 -14.49 3.25
N ALA A 80 12.80 -13.73 2.85
CA ALA A 80 14.20 -14.10 3.05
C ALA A 80 14.76 -13.68 4.43
N GLU A 81 14.04 -12.84 5.17
CA GLU A 81 14.47 -12.32 6.46
C GLU A 81 14.22 -13.33 7.59
N GLU A 82 15.25 -13.59 8.40
CA GLU A 82 15.20 -14.53 9.51
C GLU A 82 14.64 -13.88 10.78
N ASP A 83 14.89 -12.58 10.99
CA ASP A 83 14.33 -11.83 12.12
C ASP A 83 12.81 -11.63 11.91
N PRO A 84 11.95 -12.22 12.76
CA PRO A 84 10.50 -12.11 12.60
C PRO A 84 10.01 -10.66 12.64
N GLN A 85 10.55 -9.83 13.52
CA GLN A 85 10.10 -8.45 13.65
C GLN A 85 10.50 -7.62 12.44
N LEU A 86 11.71 -7.84 11.89
CA LEU A 86 12.16 -7.18 10.68
C LEU A 86 11.38 -7.67 9.45
N SER A 87 11.15 -8.97 9.33
CA SER A 87 10.29 -9.58 8.31
C SER A 87 8.88 -8.97 8.35
N GLY A 88 8.29 -8.84 9.54
CA GLY A 88 6.99 -8.20 9.72
C GLY A 88 6.95 -6.74 9.26
N ARG A 89 8.03 -5.97 9.46
CA ARG A 89 8.15 -4.60 8.95
C ARG A 89 8.24 -4.57 7.42
N HIS A 90 9.00 -5.48 6.81
CA HIS A 90 9.06 -5.60 5.35
C HIS A 90 7.70 -5.98 4.75
N TRP A 91 6.96 -6.89 5.37
CA TRP A 91 5.60 -7.22 4.98
C TRP A 91 4.64 -6.03 5.07
N LEU A 92 4.73 -5.23 6.14
CA LEU A 92 3.90 -4.03 6.29
C LEU A 92 4.23 -2.97 5.23
N HIS A 93 5.50 -2.87 4.85
CA HIS A 93 5.95 -1.99 3.78
C HIS A 93 5.40 -2.45 2.42
N ALA A 94 5.51 -3.74 2.11
CA ALA A 94 4.93 -4.34 0.91
C ALA A 94 3.41 -4.10 0.84
N ALA A 95 2.69 -4.29 1.95
CA ALA A 95 1.25 -4.01 2.02
C ALA A 95 0.92 -2.55 1.67
N THR A 96 1.71 -1.60 2.18
CA THR A 96 1.51 -0.18 1.90
C THR A 96 1.71 0.14 0.42
N LEU A 97 2.70 -0.47 -0.23
CA LEU A 97 2.96 -0.30 -1.66
C LEU A 97 1.86 -0.94 -2.55
N TYR A 98 1.38 -2.14 -2.20
CA TYR A 98 0.25 -2.76 -2.89
C TYR A 98 -1.04 -1.94 -2.76
N ASN A 99 -1.26 -1.30 -1.61
CA ASN A 99 -2.37 -0.39 -1.41
C ASN A 99 -2.28 0.84 -2.34
N ILE A 100 -1.08 1.40 -2.52
CA ILE A 100 -0.86 2.48 -3.50
C ILE A 100 -1.08 1.99 -4.93
N ALA A 101 -0.66 0.76 -5.26
CA ALA A 101 -0.91 0.17 -6.56
C ALA A 101 -2.42 0.10 -6.87
N ALA A 102 -3.24 -0.26 -5.88
CA ALA A 102 -4.70 -0.33 -6.03
C ALA A 102 -5.40 1.04 -6.06
N TYR A 103 -4.72 2.14 -5.73
CA TYR A 103 -5.31 3.48 -5.70
C TYR A 103 -5.78 3.94 -7.10
N PRO A 104 -7.00 4.52 -7.25
CA PRO A 104 -7.94 4.97 -6.21
C PRO A 104 -9.06 3.97 -5.86
N HIS A 105 -8.86 2.67 -6.11
CA HIS A 105 -9.80 1.58 -5.82
C HIS A 105 -11.12 1.70 -6.60
N LEU A 106 -11.00 1.85 -7.92
CA LEU A 106 -12.15 1.87 -8.82
C LEU A 106 -12.80 0.48 -8.85
N LYS A 107 -14.13 0.44 -8.68
CA LYS A 107 -14.89 -0.82 -8.76
C LYS A 107 -14.90 -1.32 -10.21
N GLY A 108 -14.63 -2.62 -10.39
CA GLY A 108 -14.55 -3.24 -11.72
C GLY A 108 -13.18 -3.09 -12.41
N ASP A 109 -12.17 -2.54 -11.73
CA ASP A 109 -10.78 -2.66 -12.13
C ASP A 109 -10.18 -3.93 -11.50
N ASP A 110 -10.19 -5.02 -12.27
CA ASP A 110 -9.70 -6.33 -11.82
C ASP A 110 -8.24 -6.28 -11.32
N LEU A 111 -7.41 -5.41 -11.90
CA LEU A 111 -6.01 -5.28 -11.50
C LEU A 111 -5.89 -4.56 -10.15
N ALA A 112 -6.70 -3.52 -9.92
CA ALA A 112 -6.75 -2.84 -8.64
C ALA A 112 -7.31 -3.76 -7.53
N GLU A 113 -8.32 -4.58 -7.84
CA GLU A 113 -8.86 -5.57 -6.90
C GLU A 113 -7.82 -6.64 -6.53
N GLN A 114 -7.03 -7.11 -7.51
CA GLN A 114 -5.91 -8.03 -7.25
C GLN A 114 -4.82 -7.38 -6.38
N ALA A 115 -4.44 -6.14 -6.67
CA ALA A 115 -3.47 -5.40 -5.86
C ALA A 115 -3.98 -5.20 -4.42
N GLN A 116 -5.27 -4.92 -4.25
CA GLN A 116 -5.88 -4.81 -2.92
C GLN A 116 -5.85 -6.15 -2.16
N ALA A 117 -6.13 -7.26 -2.84
CA ALA A 117 -6.04 -8.59 -2.23
C ALA A 117 -4.60 -8.91 -1.78
N LEU A 118 -3.59 -8.55 -2.57
CA LEU A 118 -2.18 -8.67 -2.20
C LEU A 118 -1.82 -7.79 -1.01
N SER A 119 -2.33 -6.56 -0.97
CA SER A 119 -2.17 -5.66 0.19
C SER A 119 -2.71 -6.29 1.47
N ASN A 120 -3.92 -6.86 1.43
CA ASN A 120 -4.55 -7.46 2.61
C ASN A 120 -3.73 -8.67 3.10
N ARG A 121 -3.31 -9.53 2.18
CA ARG A 121 -2.47 -10.70 2.50
C ARG A 121 -1.13 -10.29 3.11
N ALA A 122 -0.44 -9.32 2.53
CA ALA A 122 0.82 -8.81 3.08
C ALA A 122 0.64 -8.22 4.48
N TYR A 123 -0.50 -7.56 4.73
CA TYR A 123 -0.84 -7.03 6.05
C TYR A 123 -1.09 -8.12 7.09
N GLU A 124 -1.77 -9.21 6.71
CA GLU A 124 -1.97 -10.39 7.56
C GLU A 124 -0.63 -11.06 7.93
N GLU A 125 0.28 -11.21 6.96
CA GLU A 125 1.63 -11.74 7.20
C GLU A 125 2.44 -10.84 8.16
N ALA A 126 2.32 -9.51 8.01
CA ALA A 126 2.95 -8.57 8.93
C ALA A 126 2.39 -8.71 10.35
N ALA A 127 1.06 -8.85 10.47
CA ALA A 127 0.36 -8.93 11.74
C ALA A 127 0.72 -10.19 12.56
N GLN A 128 1.04 -11.30 11.90
CA GLN A 128 1.50 -12.52 12.56
C GLN A 128 2.89 -12.37 13.22
N ARG A 129 3.70 -11.44 12.71
CA ARG A 129 5.12 -11.30 13.07
C ARG A 129 5.41 -10.10 13.98
N LEU A 130 4.62 -9.05 13.87
CA LEU A 130 4.82 -7.81 14.63
C LEU A 130 4.25 -7.88 16.05
N PRO A 131 4.84 -7.14 17.01
CA PRO A 131 4.35 -7.10 18.38
C PRO A 131 3.00 -6.38 18.48
N GLY A 132 1.97 -7.11 18.89
CA GLY A 132 0.59 -6.64 19.03
C GLY A 132 -0.37 -7.75 18.61
N THR A 133 -1.46 -7.95 19.31
CA THR A 133 -2.45 -8.94 18.87
C THR A 133 -3.39 -8.25 17.89
N MET A 134 -3.27 -8.59 16.61
CA MET A 134 -4.28 -8.28 15.61
C MET A 134 -5.31 -9.40 15.57
N ARG A 135 -6.59 -9.06 15.65
CA ARG A 135 -7.68 -9.99 15.33
C ARG A 135 -8.53 -9.42 14.22
N GLN A 136 -8.74 -10.20 13.17
CA GLN A 136 -9.80 -9.94 12.23
C GLN A 136 -11.13 -10.22 12.93
N MET A 137 -12.05 -9.26 12.81
CA MET A 137 -13.41 -9.35 13.33
C MET A 137 -14.35 -9.16 12.15
N GLU A 138 -15.35 -10.02 12.06
CA GLU A 138 -16.45 -9.85 11.12
C GLU A 138 -17.63 -9.23 11.85
N PHE A 139 -18.07 -8.07 11.37
CA PHE A 139 -19.27 -7.43 11.87
C PHE A 139 -20.41 -7.69 10.89
N THR A 140 -21.47 -8.30 11.39
CA THR A 140 -22.74 -8.41 10.67
C THR A 140 -23.54 -7.14 10.89
N VAL A 141 -23.56 -6.27 9.89
CA VAL A 141 -24.43 -5.08 9.90
C VAL A 141 -25.71 -5.43 9.12
N PRO A 142 -26.91 -5.21 9.69
CA PRO A 142 -28.15 -5.45 8.96
C PRO A 142 -28.15 -4.68 7.62
N ALA A 143 -28.49 -5.37 6.53
CA ALA A 143 -28.53 -4.86 5.15
C ALA A 143 -27.18 -4.65 4.43
N VAL A 144 -26.03 -5.05 5.02
CA VAL A 144 -24.72 -4.98 4.36
C VAL A 144 -24.02 -6.34 4.41
N ARG A 145 -23.23 -6.66 3.38
CA ARG A 145 -22.36 -7.86 3.41
C ARG A 145 -21.40 -7.78 4.62
N PRO A 146 -21.03 -8.92 5.23
CA PRO A 146 -20.08 -8.96 6.33
C PRO A 146 -18.84 -8.15 5.97
N SER A 147 -18.50 -7.19 6.83
CA SER A 147 -17.39 -6.30 6.57
C SER A 147 -16.22 -6.70 7.47
N PRO A 148 -15.07 -7.11 6.89
CA PRO A 148 -13.90 -7.44 7.67
C PRO A 148 -13.33 -6.17 8.31
N ALA A 149 -13.00 -6.25 9.59
CA ALA A 149 -12.31 -5.19 10.32
C ALA A 149 -11.13 -5.78 11.10
N PHE A 150 -10.05 -5.01 11.21
CA PHE A 150 -8.88 -5.41 11.99
C PHE A 150 -8.82 -4.64 13.31
N CYS A 151 -8.82 -5.37 14.43
CA CYS A 151 -8.64 -4.80 15.76
C CYS A 151 -7.19 -4.99 16.21
N ILE A 152 -6.50 -3.89 16.54
CA ILE A 152 -5.12 -3.90 17.05
C ILE A 152 -5.15 -3.71 18.56
N CYS A 153 -4.95 -4.77 19.32
CA CYS A 153 -4.78 -4.69 20.77
C CYS A 153 -3.30 -4.56 21.12
N ARG A 154 -2.91 -3.43 21.71
CA ARG A 154 -1.60 -3.27 22.36
C ARG A 154 -1.72 -3.79 23.80
N LYS A 155 -0.88 -4.75 24.19
CA LYS A 155 -0.73 -5.11 25.61
C LYS A 155 -0.24 -3.86 26.35
N ALA A 156 -1.00 -3.39 27.33
CA ALA A 156 -0.57 -2.32 28.21
C ALA A 156 0.72 -2.78 28.93
N MET A 157 1.79 -1.98 28.87
CA MET A 157 2.94 -2.16 29.75
C MET A 157 2.42 -2.04 31.18
N ALA A 158 2.46 -3.14 31.94
CA ALA A 158 2.26 -3.09 33.38
C ALA A 158 3.34 -2.18 33.96
N ARG A 159 2.97 -0.96 34.39
CA ARG A 159 3.84 -0.14 35.25
C ARG A 159 4.08 -0.94 36.52
N SER A 160 5.27 -1.52 36.68
CA SER A 160 5.70 -2.02 37.98
C SER A 160 5.79 -0.81 38.91
N ARG A 161 4.78 -0.59 39.75
CA ARG A 161 4.96 0.20 40.96
C ARG A 161 5.89 -0.61 41.85
N ARG A 162 7.18 -0.27 41.84
CA ARG A 162 8.05 -0.59 42.98
C ARG A 162 7.69 0.42 44.07
N TYR A 163 7.46 -0.13 45.26
CA TYR A 163 7.08 0.55 46.48
C TYR A 163 8.11 1.60 46.91
#